data_AF-A0A2E3WDC7-F1
#
_entry.id   AF-A0A2E3WDC7-F1
#
_cell.length_a   1.000
_cell.length_b   1.000
_cell.length_c   1.000
_cell.angle_alpha   90.00
_cell.angle_beta   90.00
_cell.angle_gamma   90.00
#
_symmetry.space_group_name_H-M   'P 1'
#
loop_
_entity.id
_entity.type
_entity.pdbx_description
1 polymer ?
#
loop_
_entity_poly.entity_id
_entity_poly.type
_entity_poly.pdbx_seq_one_letter_code
_entity_poly.pdbx_strand_id
1 'polypeptide(L)'
;MSNVKSSASGFAVIRQGDTWLTFSEPQEILSSCSIDDVIPLLNQVELATASGKYAAGFLAYEAAGAFDDSLLTHPPLNEFPVIWFGIYDQVSTLTELPQPSVDPSSINNWLPSVSEDDYLANINKIKQEILSGNTYQVNYSFRQRASFTGDPYSVFVTLTTHHAAPYAAFLNTGRFAIGSLSPELFFQMDGEKITCRPMKGTAPRGRTHEEDMQLGNELITSVKDRAENLMIVDMIRNDLGRVARSGSVRVEELFRLETYETLFQMTTDVSARTAAPFTNILRALFPSASITGAPKVNTMKLIRDLEQDPRGIYTGSIGHIAPNRKAQFNVAIRTLSLDLKDHSATYGTGSGIVWDSKSDREFAECFTKTRVVSNSFQSFALLETMRWSPAGGFYLLEHHLARLKSSAAYFLFFYDEIEILEQLKTCAGNLNEAPFRIRLVLNKKGEVTVEAAPLRPLKNYRLAVAEKSIDREEVFLYHKTTNRKLYDSFLAAHQDVDDVLLFNEDHEATESCIANLVAVKDGKHFTPPVECGLLAGTYRQNLIDEGELEERRIPLGSLTDYDEIYLINSVHGRINVNLDY
;
A
#
# COMPACT_ATOMS: atom_id res chain seq x y z
N MET A 1 26.93 0.95 -15.47
CA MET A 1 25.49 0.64 -15.63
C MET A 1 24.78 1.91 -16.09
N SER A 2 25.08 2.34 -17.31
CA SER A 2 24.76 3.67 -17.85
C SER A 2 23.46 3.65 -18.66
N ASN A 3 22.52 4.52 -18.29
CA ASN A 3 21.32 4.95 -19.03
C ASN A 3 20.50 3.86 -19.72
N VAL A 4 19.65 3.18 -18.95
CA VAL A 4 18.45 2.58 -19.51
C VAL A 4 17.64 3.71 -20.17
N LYS A 5 17.45 3.67 -21.49
CA LYS A 5 16.66 4.66 -22.25
C LYS A 5 15.17 4.45 -21.95
N SER A 6 14.73 4.73 -20.72
CA SER A 6 13.34 4.60 -20.28
C SER A 6 12.36 5.46 -21.09
N SER A 7 12.87 6.50 -21.76
CA SER A 7 12.13 7.38 -22.67
C SER A 7 11.89 6.79 -24.07
N ALA A 8 12.52 5.67 -24.44
CA ALA A 8 12.32 5.05 -25.74
C ALA A 8 10.94 4.36 -25.82
N SER A 9 10.24 4.57 -26.94
CA SER A 9 9.05 3.76 -27.27
C SER A 9 9.43 2.28 -27.27
N GLY A 10 8.60 1.45 -26.64
CA GLY A 10 8.88 0.03 -26.49
C GLY A 10 9.61 -0.34 -25.20
N PHE A 11 9.93 0.61 -24.32
CA PHE A 11 10.50 0.28 -23.02
C PHE A 11 9.41 -0.18 -22.03
N ALA A 12 9.67 -1.26 -21.29
CA ALA A 12 8.80 -1.69 -20.20
C ALA A 12 9.60 -2.28 -19.03
N VAL A 13 9.09 -2.10 -17.81
CA VAL A 13 9.52 -2.84 -16.62
C VAL A 13 8.31 -3.43 -15.93
N ILE A 14 8.36 -4.72 -15.58
CA ILE A 14 7.24 -5.44 -14.98
C ILE A 14 7.75 -6.24 -13.79
N ARG A 15 7.09 -6.09 -12.64
CA ARG A 15 7.45 -6.80 -11.42
C ARG A 15 7.06 -8.27 -11.52
N GLN A 16 7.99 -9.16 -11.15
CA GLN A 16 7.78 -10.59 -11.02
C GLN A 16 8.44 -11.06 -9.71
N GLY A 17 7.60 -11.35 -8.71
CA GLY A 17 8.06 -11.63 -7.35
C GLY A 17 8.87 -10.46 -6.78
N ASP A 18 10.09 -10.77 -6.33
CA ASP A 18 11.03 -9.80 -5.75
C ASP A 18 11.96 -9.17 -6.79
N THR A 19 11.68 -9.36 -8.09
CA THR A 19 12.50 -8.84 -9.18
C THR A 19 11.69 -8.05 -10.20
N TRP A 20 12.40 -7.33 -11.07
CA TRP A 20 11.86 -6.56 -12.17
C TRP A 20 12.37 -7.11 -13.49
N LEU A 21 11.46 -7.56 -14.34
CA LEU A 21 11.74 -7.86 -15.74
C LEU A 21 11.83 -6.56 -16.52
N THR A 22 12.93 -6.37 -17.24
CA THR A 22 13.19 -5.17 -18.04
C THR A 22 13.24 -5.54 -19.51
N PHE A 23 12.39 -4.88 -20.28
CA PHE A 23 12.21 -5.03 -21.72
C PHE A 23 12.66 -3.75 -22.42
N SER A 24 13.64 -3.87 -23.30
CA SER A 24 14.23 -2.75 -24.03
C SER A 24 14.47 -3.16 -25.48
N GLU A 25 14.40 -2.20 -26.41
CA GLU A 25 14.70 -2.41 -27.83
C GLU A 25 13.82 -3.51 -28.45
N PRO A 26 12.50 -3.30 -28.57
CA PRO A 26 11.64 -4.28 -29.21
C PRO A 26 12.03 -4.49 -30.67
N GLN A 27 11.97 -5.73 -31.14
CA GLN A 27 12.08 -6.08 -32.55
C GLN A 27 10.90 -5.53 -33.34
N GLU A 28 9.73 -5.55 -32.72
CA GLU A 28 8.47 -5.12 -33.31
C GLU A 28 7.52 -4.64 -32.21
N ILE A 29 6.67 -3.67 -32.54
CA ILE A 29 5.56 -3.22 -31.70
C ILE A 29 4.27 -3.55 -32.42
N LEU A 30 3.47 -4.44 -31.82
CA LEU A 30 2.15 -4.83 -32.28
C LEU A 30 1.11 -3.96 -31.57
N SER A 31 0.43 -3.07 -32.28
CA SER A 31 -0.48 -2.10 -31.68
C SER A 31 -1.64 -1.76 -32.61
N SER A 32 -2.85 -1.60 -32.06
CA SER A 32 -4.00 -1.05 -32.79
C SER A 32 -4.96 -0.30 -31.87
N CYS A 33 -5.67 0.67 -32.44
CA CYS A 33 -6.80 1.37 -31.80
C CYS A 33 -8.15 0.73 -32.17
N SER A 34 -8.17 -0.27 -33.07
CA SER A 34 -9.37 -0.98 -33.50
C SER A 34 -9.54 -2.29 -32.71
N ILE A 35 -10.77 -2.55 -32.26
CA ILE A 35 -11.13 -3.81 -31.59
C ILE A 35 -11.00 -5.02 -32.53
N ASP A 36 -11.21 -4.83 -33.83
CA ASP A 36 -11.15 -5.91 -34.83
C ASP A 36 -9.73 -6.50 -34.97
N ASP A 37 -8.71 -5.71 -34.64
CA ASP A 37 -7.31 -6.12 -34.72
C ASP A 37 -6.81 -6.85 -33.46
N VAL A 38 -7.58 -6.87 -32.38
CA VAL A 38 -7.16 -7.45 -31.09
C VAL A 38 -6.83 -8.94 -31.22
N ILE A 39 -7.75 -9.74 -31.80
CA ILE A 39 -7.54 -11.18 -31.95
C ILE A 39 -6.39 -11.48 -32.94
N PRO A 40 -6.33 -10.88 -34.15
CA PRO A 40 -5.20 -11.04 -35.05
C PRO A 40 -3.84 -10.73 -34.41
N LEU A 41 -3.72 -9.63 -33.67
CA LEU A 41 -2.46 -9.24 -33.03
C LEU A 41 -2.09 -10.15 -31.86
N LEU A 42 -3.05 -10.61 -31.06
CA LEU A 42 -2.78 -11.60 -30.00
C LEU A 42 -2.26 -12.93 -30.57
N ASN A 43 -2.78 -13.37 -31.71
CA ASN A 43 -2.25 -14.56 -32.40
C ASN A 43 -0.79 -14.35 -32.83
N GLN A 44 -0.42 -13.15 -33.28
CA GLN A 44 0.97 -12.83 -33.62
C GLN A 44 1.88 -12.85 -32.38
N VAL A 45 1.40 -12.31 -31.26
CA VAL A 45 2.11 -12.39 -29.96
C VAL A 45 2.34 -13.85 -29.54
N GLU A 46 1.30 -14.70 -29.65
CA GLU A 46 1.40 -16.12 -29.32
C GLU A 46 2.39 -16.86 -30.24
N LEU A 47 2.38 -16.57 -31.54
CA LEU A 47 3.34 -17.14 -32.50
C LEU A 47 4.79 -16.72 -32.19
N ALA A 48 5.02 -15.43 -31.91
CA ALA A 48 6.35 -14.91 -31.60
C ALA A 48 6.90 -15.56 -30.32
N THR A 49 6.10 -15.67 -29.27
CA THR A 49 6.51 -16.25 -27.99
C THR A 49 6.68 -17.77 -28.07
N ALA A 50 5.91 -18.45 -28.92
CA ALA A 50 6.13 -19.87 -29.26
C ALA A 50 7.47 -20.09 -29.97
N SER A 51 7.99 -19.10 -30.72
CA SER A 51 9.33 -19.16 -31.33
C SER A 51 10.49 -18.82 -30.39
N GLY A 52 10.23 -18.66 -29.08
CA GLY A 52 11.26 -18.39 -28.08
C GLY A 52 11.47 -16.91 -27.76
N LYS A 53 10.63 -16.00 -28.28
CA LYS A 53 10.66 -14.57 -27.95
C LYS A 53 9.85 -14.25 -26.69
N TYR A 54 9.99 -13.04 -26.21
CA TYR A 54 9.22 -12.47 -25.12
C TYR A 54 8.28 -11.39 -25.65
N ALA A 55 7.17 -11.16 -24.95
CA ALA A 55 6.27 -10.06 -25.21
C ALA A 55 5.92 -9.34 -23.90
N ALA A 56 5.81 -8.01 -23.95
CA ALA A 56 5.34 -7.20 -22.83
C ALA A 56 4.37 -6.16 -23.36
N GLY A 57 3.25 -5.95 -22.66
CA GLY A 57 2.18 -5.14 -23.22
C GLY A 57 0.92 -5.10 -22.36
N PHE A 58 -0.16 -4.66 -22.99
CA PHE A 58 -1.45 -4.52 -22.36
C PHE A 58 -2.63 -4.71 -23.31
N LEU A 59 -3.80 -4.91 -22.69
CA LEU A 59 -5.12 -4.81 -23.28
C LEU A 59 -5.91 -3.74 -22.53
N ALA A 60 -6.47 -2.78 -23.26
CA ALA A 60 -7.42 -1.82 -22.70
C ALA A 60 -8.75 -2.51 -22.39
N TYR A 61 -9.56 -1.93 -21.51
CA TYR A 61 -10.87 -2.45 -21.14
C TYR A 61 -11.78 -2.65 -22.36
N GLU A 62 -11.76 -1.71 -23.31
CA GLU A 62 -12.57 -1.76 -24.54
C GLU A 62 -12.19 -2.93 -25.47
N ALA A 63 -11.05 -3.60 -25.26
CA ALA A 63 -10.72 -4.83 -25.99
C ALA A 63 -11.69 -5.98 -25.69
N ALA A 64 -12.53 -5.87 -24.65
CA ALA A 64 -13.53 -6.87 -24.27
C ALA A 64 -14.45 -7.26 -25.44
N GLY A 65 -14.89 -6.28 -26.24
CA GLY A 65 -15.78 -6.51 -27.37
C GLY A 65 -15.19 -7.42 -28.45
N ALA A 66 -13.86 -7.51 -28.57
CA ALA A 66 -13.19 -8.39 -29.53
C ALA A 66 -13.31 -9.88 -29.17
N PHE A 67 -13.62 -10.19 -27.91
CA PHE A 67 -13.73 -11.56 -27.41
C PHE A 67 -15.18 -12.07 -27.45
N ASP A 68 -16.13 -11.19 -27.18
CA ASP A 68 -17.57 -11.44 -27.14
C ASP A 68 -18.34 -10.13 -27.39
N ASP A 69 -19.05 -10.05 -28.51
CA ASP A 69 -19.81 -8.86 -28.95
C ASP A 69 -20.91 -8.44 -27.96
N SER A 70 -21.31 -9.31 -27.02
CA SER A 70 -22.26 -8.96 -25.98
C SER A 70 -21.66 -8.11 -24.85
N LEU A 71 -20.32 -8.06 -24.75
CA LEU A 71 -19.57 -7.27 -23.79
C LEU A 71 -19.46 -5.81 -24.26
N LEU A 72 -20.57 -5.08 -24.17
CA LEU A 72 -20.66 -3.71 -24.65
C LEU A 72 -19.83 -2.76 -23.78
N THR A 73 -18.97 -1.97 -24.43
CA THR A 73 -18.20 -0.87 -23.83
C THR A 73 -18.47 0.43 -24.55
N HIS A 74 -17.87 1.52 -24.07
CA HIS A 74 -17.75 2.75 -24.85
C HIS A 74 -16.84 2.52 -26.08
N PRO A 75 -16.96 3.38 -27.11
CA PRO A 75 -15.95 3.44 -28.16
C PRO A 75 -14.55 3.66 -27.57
N PRO A 76 -13.49 3.04 -28.12
CA PRO A 76 -12.13 3.27 -27.68
C PRO A 76 -11.73 4.75 -27.64
N LEU A 77 -10.87 5.10 -26.68
CA LEU A 77 -10.26 6.43 -26.62
C LEU A 77 -9.52 6.74 -27.92
N ASN A 78 -9.70 7.96 -28.42
CA ASN A 78 -9.07 8.38 -29.67
C ASN A 78 -7.54 8.25 -29.58
N GLU A 79 -6.94 7.60 -30.58
CA GLU A 79 -5.50 7.35 -30.70
C GLU A 79 -4.86 6.52 -29.56
N PHE A 80 -5.62 6.12 -28.53
CA PHE A 80 -5.15 5.21 -27.50
C PHE A 80 -5.33 3.76 -27.96
N PRO A 81 -4.27 2.93 -27.93
CA PRO A 81 -4.36 1.58 -28.43
C PRO A 81 -5.22 0.70 -27.51
N VAL A 82 -6.11 -0.10 -28.10
CA VAL A 82 -6.88 -1.12 -27.37
C VAL A 82 -6.03 -2.36 -27.08
N ILE A 83 -4.99 -2.56 -27.88
CA ILE A 83 -3.95 -3.58 -27.70
C ILE A 83 -2.59 -2.96 -28.04
N TRP A 84 -1.59 -3.23 -27.20
CA TRP A 84 -0.21 -2.85 -27.47
C TRP A 84 0.72 -3.90 -26.86
N PHE A 85 1.63 -4.47 -27.65
CA PHE A 85 2.67 -5.39 -27.21
C PHE A 85 3.99 -5.12 -27.94
N GLY A 86 5.07 -4.93 -27.19
CA GLY A 86 6.42 -5.06 -27.73
C GLY A 86 6.84 -6.53 -27.79
N ILE A 87 7.56 -6.91 -28.84
CA ILE A 87 8.17 -8.24 -29.00
C ILE A 87 9.68 -8.12 -28.84
N TYR A 88 10.28 -8.94 -27.99
CA TYR A 88 11.69 -8.84 -27.58
C TYR A 88 12.40 -10.19 -27.70
N ASP A 89 13.65 -10.19 -28.11
CA ASP A 89 14.45 -11.43 -28.16
C ASP A 89 14.95 -11.86 -26.78
N GLN A 90 15.16 -10.90 -25.88
CA GLN A 90 15.68 -11.14 -24.54
C GLN A 90 15.08 -10.17 -23.52
N VAL A 91 15.17 -10.58 -22.25
CA VAL A 91 14.73 -9.81 -21.08
C VAL A 91 15.85 -9.83 -20.06
N SER A 92 16.04 -8.72 -19.36
CA SER A 92 16.97 -8.63 -18.23
C SER A 92 16.21 -8.56 -16.91
N THR A 93 16.85 -9.00 -15.83
CA THR A 93 16.26 -9.02 -14.49
C THR A 93 17.03 -8.07 -13.58
N LEU A 94 16.31 -7.22 -12.86
CA LEU A 94 16.85 -6.31 -11.85
C LEU A 94 16.24 -6.64 -10.48
N THR A 95 17.02 -6.49 -9.41
CA THR A 95 16.51 -6.59 -8.03
C THR A 95 15.84 -5.29 -7.60
N GLU A 96 16.34 -4.15 -8.08
CA GLU A 96 15.80 -2.82 -7.78
C GLU A 96 15.73 -2.00 -9.07
N LEU A 97 14.72 -1.13 -9.15
CA LEU A 97 14.62 -0.19 -10.26
C LEU A 97 15.72 0.88 -10.14
N PRO A 98 16.38 1.24 -11.26
CA PRO A 98 17.30 2.36 -11.28
C PRO A 98 16.61 3.63 -10.79
N GLN A 99 17.25 4.33 -9.85
CA GLN A 99 16.75 5.61 -9.39
C GLN A 99 16.70 6.61 -10.54
N PRO A 100 15.61 7.37 -10.69
CA PRO A 100 15.49 8.34 -11.77
C PRO A 100 16.48 9.49 -11.64
N SER A 101 16.71 10.21 -12.75
CA SER A 101 17.33 11.53 -12.72
C SER A 101 16.45 12.51 -11.92
N VAL A 102 17.09 13.47 -11.25
CA VAL A 102 16.49 14.42 -10.28
C VAL A 102 15.50 15.43 -10.91
N ASP A 103 15.01 15.19 -12.12
CA ASP A 103 14.05 16.11 -12.74
C ASP A 103 12.75 16.12 -11.93
N PRO A 104 12.31 17.29 -11.43
CA PRO A 104 11.08 17.38 -10.67
C PRO A 104 9.92 17.03 -11.60
N SER A 105 9.29 15.89 -11.33
CA SER A 105 8.01 15.52 -11.94
C SER A 105 6.88 16.01 -11.06
N SER A 106 5.80 16.48 -11.67
CA SER A 106 4.64 16.97 -10.93
C SER A 106 3.34 16.61 -11.65
N ILE A 107 2.36 16.18 -10.86
CA ILE A 107 1.00 15.97 -11.31
C ILE A 107 0.11 16.81 -10.41
N ASN A 108 -0.54 17.80 -10.99
CA ASN A 108 -1.29 18.81 -10.25
C ASN A 108 -2.71 18.94 -10.78
N ASN A 109 -3.61 19.45 -9.93
CA ASN A 109 -4.99 19.80 -10.28
C ASN A 109 -5.81 18.60 -10.73
N TRP A 110 -5.89 17.56 -9.89
CA TRP A 110 -6.80 16.44 -10.14
C TRP A 110 -8.25 16.91 -10.13
N LEU A 111 -8.93 16.71 -11.26
CA LEU A 111 -10.35 17.01 -11.45
C LEU A 111 -11.11 15.72 -11.80
N PRO A 112 -12.18 15.38 -11.07
CA PRO A 112 -13.01 14.24 -11.40
C PRO A 112 -13.81 14.51 -12.68
N SER A 113 -14.04 13.47 -13.47
CA SER A 113 -14.86 13.50 -14.68
C SER A 113 -16.36 13.47 -14.38
N VAL A 114 -16.76 13.40 -13.11
CA VAL A 114 -18.15 13.34 -12.67
C VAL A 114 -18.35 14.28 -11.49
N SER A 115 -19.49 14.96 -11.45
CA SER A 115 -19.88 15.76 -10.28
C SER A 115 -20.34 14.84 -9.14
N GLU A 116 -20.33 15.35 -7.91
CA GLU A 116 -20.86 14.60 -6.76
C GLU A 116 -22.34 14.26 -6.96
N ASP A 117 -23.15 15.22 -7.43
CA ASP A 117 -24.58 15.02 -7.69
C ASP A 117 -24.83 13.92 -8.75
N ASP A 118 -24.07 13.94 -9.85
CA ASP A 118 -24.19 12.92 -10.89
C ASP A 118 -23.74 11.54 -10.38
N TYR A 119 -22.69 11.51 -9.56
CA TYR A 119 -22.21 10.28 -8.94
C TYR A 119 -23.31 9.67 -8.07
N LEU A 120 -23.90 10.46 -7.15
CA LEU A 120 -24.98 10.01 -6.27
C LEU A 120 -26.22 9.55 -7.07
N ALA A 121 -26.58 10.28 -8.13
CA ALA A 121 -27.67 9.90 -9.02
C ALA A 121 -27.41 8.55 -9.70
N ASN A 122 -26.18 8.30 -10.17
CA ASN A 122 -25.81 7.05 -10.80
C ASN A 122 -25.75 5.88 -9.81
N ILE A 123 -25.30 6.10 -8.56
CA ILE A 123 -25.41 5.08 -7.50
C ILE A 123 -26.86 4.69 -7.27
N ASN A 124 -27.78 5.65 -7.24
CA ASN A 124 -29.20 5.36 -7.07
C ASN A 124 -29.76 4.54 -8.24
N LYS A 125 -29.37 4.85 -9.49
CA LYS A 125 -29.75 4.02 -10.66
C LYS A 125 -29.22 2.60 -10.52
N ILE A 126 -27.95 2.43 -10.12
CA ILE A 126 -27.36 1.10 -9.88
C ILE A 126 -28.17 0.32 -8.85
N LYS A 127 -28.58 0.95 -7.74
CA LYS A 127 -29.42 0.30 -6.73
C LYS A 127 -30.78 -0.13 -7.26
N GLN A 128 -31.39 0.65 -8.17
CA GLN A 128 -32.64 0.25 -8.83
C GLN A 128 -32.45 -0.96 -9.74
N GLU A 129 -31.33 -1.02 -10.46
CA GLU A 129 -30.97 -2.18 -11.30
C GLU A 129 -30.71 -3.44 -10.45
N ILE A 130 -30.07 -3.27 -9.29
CA ILE A 130 -29.90 -4.36 -8.31
C ILE A 130 -31.24 -4.81 -7.76
N LEU A 131 -32.11 -3.88 -7.35
CA LEU A 131 -33.45 -4.17 -6.84
C LEU A 131 -34.30 -4.92 -7.87
N SER A 132 -34.14 -4.58 -9.15
CA SER A 132 -34.84 -5.21 -10.27
C SER A 132 -34.28 -6.60 -10.64
N GLY A 133 -33.17 -7.02 -10.02
CA GLY A 133 -32.51 -8.29 -10.30
C GLY A 133 -31.72 -8.31 -11.61
N ASN A 134 -31.46 -7.15 -12.22
CA ASN A 134 -30.70 -7.06 -13.48
C ASN A 134 -29.19 -7.27 -13.26
N THR A 135 -28.71 -6.96 -12.05
CA THR A 135 -27.32 -7.11 -11.62
C THR A 135 -27.26 -7.33 -10.09
N TYR A 136 -26.16 -7.88 -9.59
CA TYR A 136 -25.88 -8.06 -8.16
C TYR A 136 -24.84 -7.08 -7.64
N GLN A 137 -23.90 -6.71 -8.51
CA GLN A 137 -22.81 -5.78 -8.20
C GLN A 137 -22.39 -5.07 -9.48
N VAL A 138 -22.08 -3.79 -9.36
CA VAL A 138 -21.52 -2.97 -10.45
C VAL A 138 -20.25 -2.29 -9.97
N ASN A 139 -19.13 -2.52 -10.63
CA ASN A 139 -17.93 -1.69 -10.43
C ASN A 139 -18.13 -0.37 -11.18
N TYR A 140 -18.67 0.63 -10.49
CA TYR A 140 -18.89 1.96 -11.05
C TYR A 140 -17.65 2.82 -10.88
N SER A 141 -17.20 3.46 -11.94
CA SER A 141 -15.93 4.18 -11.95
C SER A 141 -16.01 5.49 -12.72
N PHE A 142 -15.05 6.37 -12.42
CA PHE A 142 -14.87 7.64 -13.12
C PHE A 142 -13.37 7.95 -13.26
N ARG A 143 -13.03 8.97 -14.04
CA ARG A 143 -11.65 9.35 -14.28
C ARG A 143 -11.32 10.62 -13.52
N GLN A 144 -10.14 10.66 -12.92
CA GLN A 144 -9.53 11.90 -12.50
C GLN A 144 -8.52 12.31 -13.56
N ARG A 145 -8.51 13.59 -13.89
CA ARG A 145 -7.63 14.20 -14.90
C ARG A 145 -6.79 15.28 -14.26
N ALA A 146 -5.52 15.35 -14.64
CA ALA A 146 -4.57 16.33 -14.14
C ALA A 146 -3.61 16.75 -15.26
N SER A 147 -2.92 17.86 -15.05
CA SER A 147 -1.76 18.24 -15.89
C SER A 147 -0.50 17.53 -15.38
N PHE A 148 0.35 17.07 -16.30
CA PHE A 148 1.59 16.37 -16.00
C PHE A 148 2.81 17.07 -16.62
N THR A 149 3.88 17.17 -15.83
CA THR A 149 5.21 17.61 -16.28
C THR A 149 6.31 16.71 -15.72
N GLY A 150 7.40 16.56 -16.47
CA GLY A 150 8.59 15.80 -16.06
C GLY A 150 8.73 14.45 -16.77
N ASP A 151 9.57 13.58 -16.20
CA ASP A 151 9.80 12.23 -16.73
C ASP A 151 8.76 11.23 -16.19
N PRO A 152 7.99 10.53 -17.06
CA PRO A 152 7.00 9.56 -16.63
C PRO A 152 7.61 8.36 -15.87
N TYR A 153 8.84 7.97 -16.20
CA TYR A 153 9.51 6.86 -15.50
C TYR A 153 9.88 7.26 -14.08
N SER A 154 10.38 8.49 -13.87
CA SER A 154 10.59 9.05 -12.53
C SER A 154 9.34 9.00 -11.66
N VAL A 155 8.18 9.42 -12.19
CA VAL A 155 6.90 9.34 -11.47
C VAL A 155 6.63 7.90 -11.04
N PHE A 156 6.74 6.95 -11.97
CA PHE A 156 6.49 5.54 -11.66
C PHE A 156 7.42 5.01 -10.57
N VAL A 157 8.74 5.25 -10.68
CA VAL A 157 9.70 4.77 -9.68
C VAL A 157 9.38 5.34 -8.31
N THR A 158 9.14 6.65 -8.21
CA THR A 158 8.76 7.30 -6.95
C THR A 158 7.49 6.68 -6.36
N LEU A 159 6.46 6.45 -7.18
CA LEU A 159 5.24 5.82 -6.69
C LEU A 159 5.48 4.36 -6.23
N THR A 160 6.26 3.57 -6.97
CA THR A 160 6.57 2.18 -6.58
C THR A 160 7.39 2.07 -5.30
N THR A 161 8.26 3.04 -5.00
CA THR A 161 9.04 3.04 -3.75
C THR A 161 8.18 3.24 -2.50
N HIS A 162 6.95 3.74 -2.66
CA HIS A 162 6.05 4.07 -1.55
C HIS A 162 4.82 3.16 -1.46
N HIS A 163 4.66 2.23 -2.40
CA HIS A 163 3.51 1.34 -2.46
C HIS A 163 3.93 -0.10 -2.71
N ALA A 164 3.49 -0.99 -1.83
CA ALA A 164 3.56 -2.41 -2.07
C ALA A 164 2.60 -2.79 -3.23
N ALA A 165 3.18 -2.91 -4.42
CA ALA A 165 2.50 -3.27 -5.66
C ALA A 165 3.17 -4.53 -6.26
N PRO A 166 2.70 -5.74 -5.88
CA PRO A 166 3.31 -7.01 -6.31
C PRO A 166 3.27 -7.23 -7.83
N TYR A 167 2.32 -6.57 -8.52
CA TYR A 167 2.16 -6.68 -9.97
C TYR A 167 2.33 -5.31 -10.65
N ALA A 168 3.22 -4.48 -10.11
CA ALA A 168 3.57 -3.19 -10.69
C ALA A 168 4.15 -3.33 -12.10
N ALA A 169 3.84 -2.38 -12.97
CA ALA A 169 4.32 -2.36 -14.34
C ALA A 169 4.42 -0.93 -14.88
N PHE A 170 5.47 -0.65 -15.65
CA PHE A 170 5.61 0.55 -16.44
C PHE A 170 5.79 0.22 -17.90
N LEU A 171 5.08 0.91 -18.79
CA LEU A 171 5.20 0.76 -20.24
C LEU A 171 5.24 2.13 -20.90
N ASN A 172 6.20 2.31 -21.80
CA ASN A 172 6.31 3.49 -22.64
C ASN A 172 5.97 3.12 -24.09
N THR A 173 4.80 3.56 -24.56
CA THR A 173 4.35 3.32 -25.95
C THR A 173 4.91 4.35 -26.93
N GLY A 174 5.64 5.36 -26.46
CA GLY A 174 6.09 6.52 -27.22
C GLY A 174 5.14 7.71 -27.07
N ARG A 175 3.84 7.53 -27.30
CA ARG A 175 2.84 8.58 -27.04
C ARG A 175 2.34 8.57 -25.61
N PHE A 176 2.03 7.38 -25.09
CA PHE A 176 1.52 7.19 -23.75
C PHE A 176 2.56 6.50 -22.88
N ALA A 177 2.68 6.94 -21.64
CA ALA A 177 3.37 6.21 -20.58
C ALA A 177 2.35 5.71 -19.55
N ILE A 178 2.41 4.44 -19.22
CA ILE A 178 1.47 3.77 -18.31
C ILE A 178 2.25 3.28 -17.11
N GLY A 179 1.91 3.75 -15.91
CA GLY A 179 2.46 3.30 -14.64
C GLY A 179 1.39 2.65 -13.78
N SER A 180 1.45 1.34 -13.59
CA SER A 180 0.52 0.55 -12.79
C SER A 180 1.13 0.14 -11.46
N LEU A 181 0.41 0.39 -10.37
CA LEU A 181 0.73 -0.06 -9.01
C LEU A 181 -0.25 -1.17 -8.60
N SER A 182 -0.61 -2.04 -9.54
CA SER A 182 -1.67 -3.03 -9.31
C SER A 182 -1.31 -4.02 -8.20
N PRO A 183 -2.20 -4.20 -7.21
CA PRO A 183 -2.10 -5.26 -6.22
C PRO A 183 -2.72 -6.57 -6.68
N GLU A 184 -3.48 -6.60 -7.79
CA GLU A 184 -4.30 -7.75 -8.17
C GLU A 184 -3.74 -8.51 -9.37
N LEU A 185 -3.58 -9.82 -9.20
CA LEU A 185 -3.23 -10.73 -10.29
C LEU A 185 -4.49 -11.11 -11.07
N PHE A 186 -4.52 -10.75 -12.34
CA PHE A 186 -5.57 -11.22 -13.24
C PHE A 186 -5.38 -12.72 -13.52
N PHE A 187 -4.21 -13.09 -14.05
CA PHE A 187 -3.78 -14.48 -14.09
C PHE A 187 -2.26 -14.62 -14.25
N GLN A 188 -1.73 -15.74 -13.79
CA GLN A 188 -0.37 -16.20 -14.05
C GLN A 188 -0.40 -17.59 -14.69
N MET A 189 0.47 -17.82 -15.66
CA MET A 189 0.68 -19.12 -16.29
C MET A 189 2.10 -19.62 -16.06
N ASP A 190 2.21 -20.90 -15.73
CA ASP A 190 3.46 -21.65 -15.75
C ASP A 190 3.21 -23.00 -16.46
N GLY A 191 3.56 -23.03 -17.75
CA GLY A 191 3.25 -24.15 -18.64
C GLY A 191 1.74 -24.30 -18.85
N GLU A 192 1.17 -25.36 -18.27
CA GLU A 192 -0.28 -25.61 -18.32
C GLU A 192 -1.01 -25.15 -17.05
N LYS A 193 -0.30 -24.80 -15.97
CA LYS A 193 -0.95 -24.30 -14.75
C LYS A 193 -1.31 -22.85 -14.97
N ILE A 194 -2.58 -22.50 -14.77
CA ILE A 194 -3.07 -21.13 -14.70
C ILE A 194 -3.59 -20.85 -13.29
N THR A 195 -3.27 -19.69 -12.74
CA THR A 195 -3.71 -19.23 -11.42
C THR A 195 -4.28 -17.83 -11.53
N CYS A 196 -5.46 -17.61 -10.96
CA CYS A 196 -6.06 -16.29 -10.73
C CYS A 196 -6.08 -16.01 -9.23
N ARG A 197 -5.88 -14.75 -8.83
CA ARG A 197 -5.96 -14.32 -7.43
C ARG A 197 -6.87 -13.10 -7.30
N PRO A 198 -8.20 -13.30 -7.32
CA PRO A 198 -9.13 -12.23 -6.98
C PRO A 198 -8.85 -11.69 -5.58
N MET A 199 -9.10 -10.39 -5.42
CA MET A 199 -9.04 -9.71 -4.14
C MET A 199 -10.36 -8.98 -3.85
N LYS A 200 -10.95 -9.27 -2.69
CA LYS A 200 -12.14 -8.60 -2.14
C LYS A 200 -12.11 -8.66 -0.63
N GLY A 201 -12.49 -7.55 0.00
CA GLY A 201 -12.32 -7.30 1.42
C GLY A 201 -11.02 -6.54 1.70
N THR A 202 -11.15 -5.33 2.23
CA THR A 202 -10.02 -4.44 2.55
C THR A 202 -10.27 -3.86 3.95
N ALA A 203 -9.23 -3.83 4.77
CA ALA A 203 -9.27 -3.18 6.08
C ALA A 203 -8.07 -2.22 6.21
N PRO A 204 -8.21 -1.09 6.93
CA PRO A 204 -7.06 -0.28 7.29
C PRO A 204 -6.10 -1.06 8.18
N ARG A 205 -4.85 -0.59 8.29
CA ARG A 205 -3.93 -1.05 9.35
C ARG A 205 -4.33 -0.44 10.69
N GLY A 206 -3.97 -1.10 11.78
CA GLY A 206 -4.13 -0.56 13.14
C GLY A 206 -3.07 0.48 13.47
N ARG A 207 -3.18 1.18 14.60
CA ARG A 207 -2.14 2.13 15.04
C ARG A 207 -1.02 1.42 15.79
N THR A 208 -1.34 0.31 16.44
CA THR A 208 -0.40 -0.59 17.14
C THR A 208 -0.38 -1.96 16.47
N HIS A 209 0.63 -2.79 16.74
CA HIS A 209 0.67 -4.14 16.20
C HIS A 209 -0.51 -5.01 16.67
N GLU A 210 -0.95 -4.82 17.92
CA GLU A 210 -2.05 -5.55 18.51
C GLU A 210 -3.39 -5.19 17.86
N GLU A 211 -3.67 -3.88 17.71
CA GLU A 211 -4.84 -3.39 16.99
C GLU A 211 -4.83 -3.84 15.52
N ASP A 212 -3.65 -3.82 14.90
CA ASP A 212 -3.46 -4.25 13.52
C ASP A 212 -3.80 -5.74 13.31
N MET A 213 -3.34 -6.60 14.22
CA MET A 213 -3.69 -8.02 14.23
C MET A 213 -5.20 -8.24 14.43
N GLN A 214 -5.84 -7.44 15.29
CA GLN A 214 -7.29 -7.49 15.48
C GLN A 214 -8.04 -7.14 14.19
N LEU A 215 -7.72 -6.01 13.56
CA LEU A 215 -8.35 -5.56 12.31
C LEU A 215 -8.16 -6.58 11.18
N GLY A 216 -6.97 -7.17 11.06
CA GLY A 216 -6.70 -8.25 10.12
C GLY A 216 -7.61 -9.47 10.35
N ASN A 217 -7.78 -9.89 11.62
CA ASN A 217 -8.66 -11.00 11.96
C ASN A 217 -10.15 -10.67 11.76
N GLU A 218 -10.58 -9.44 12.05
CA GLU A 218 -11.93 -8.96 11.75
C GLU A 218 -12.22 -9.04 10.25
N LEU A 219 -11.27 -8.63 9.40
CA LEU A 219 -11.40 -8.75 7.95
C LEU A 219 -11.56 -10.22 7.53
N ILE A 220 -10.66 -11.11 7.99
CA ILE A 220 -10.72 -12.53 7.63
C ILE A 220 -12.04 -13.15 8.08
N THR A 221 -12.61 -12.74 9.22
CA THR A 221 -13.82 -13.35 9.79
C THR A 221 -15.13 -12.67 9.38
N SER A 222 -15.06 -11.52 8.68
CA SER A 222 -16.22 -10.79 8.19
C SER A 222 -17.08 -11.64 7.24
N VAL A 223 -18.34 -11.87 7.64
CA VAL A 223 -19.33 -12.61 6.82
C VAL A 223 -19.58 -11.89 5.51
N LYS A 224 -19.63 -10.55 5.53
CA LYS A 224 -19.86 -9.72 4.35
C LYS A 224 -18.70 -9.88 3.35
N ASP A 225 -17.46 -9.64 3.80
CA ASP A 225 -16.29 -9.66 2.92
C ASP A 225 -16.03 -11.06 2.35
N ARG A 226 -16.23 -12.11 3.16
CA ARG A 226 -16.17 -13.51 2.68
C ARG A 226 -17.20 -13.81 1.61
N ALA A 227 -18.43 -13.31 1.77
CA ALA A 227 -19.49 -13.53 0.79
C ALA A 227 -19.18 -12.86 -0.55
N GLU A 228 -18.71 -11.60 -0.51
CA GLU A 228 -18.28 -10.88 -1.71
C GLU A 228 -17.09 -11.57 -2.39
N ASN A 229 -16.08 -12.00 -1.62
CA ASN A 229 -14.92 -12.71 -2.15
C ASN A 229 -15.34 -14.05 -2.80
N LEU A 230 -16.18 -14.84 -2.12
CA LEU A 230 -16.65 -16.13 -2.62
C LEU A 230 -17.45 -15.98 -3.92
N MET A 231 -18.27 -14.94 -4.05
CA MET A 231 -18.99 -14.64 -5.30
C MET A 231 -18.03 -14.46 -6.48
N ILE A 232 -16.95 -13.69 -6.29
CA ILE A 232 -15.93 -13.49 -7.35
C ILE A 232 -15.18 -14.77 -7.65
N VAL A 233 -14.85 -15.56 -6.62
CA VAL A 233 -14.19 -16.88 -6.77
C VAL A 233 -15.05 -17.80 -7.63
N ASP A 234 -16.36 -17.85 -7.42
CA ASP A 234 -17.27 -18.67 -8.21
C ASP A 234 -17.38 -18.21 -9.67
N MET A 235 -17.36 -16.90 -9.92
CA MET A 235 -17.27 -16.37 -11.29
C MET A 235 -15.98 -16.81 -11.98
N ILE A 236 -14.83 -16.68 -11.31
CA ILE A 236 -13.54 -17.07 -11.87
C ILE A 236 -13.46 -18.58 -12.10
N ARG A 237 -14.03 -19.40 -11.20
CA ARG A 237 -14.16 -20.84 -11.41
C ARG A 237 -14.99 -21.17 -12.64
N ASN A 238 -16.10 -20.46 -12.86
CA ASN A 238 -16.93 -20.62 -14.05
C ASN A 238 -16.15 -20.27 -15.32
N ASP A 239 -15.48 -19.12 -15.33
CA ASP A 239 -14.73 -18.63 -16.49
C ASP A 239 -13.54 -19.56 -16.81
N LEU A 240 -12.75 -19.97 -15.81
CA LEU A 240 -11.67 -20.96 -15.97
C LEU A 240 -12.21 -22.31 -16.45
N GLY A 241 -13.39 -22.73 -15.97
CA GLY A 241 -14.02 -23.98 -16.37
C GLY A 241 -14.29 -24.11 -17.88
N ARG A 242 -14.39 -22.99 -18.60
CA ARG A 242 -14.59 -22.96 -20.07
C ARG A 242 -13.34 -23.36 -20.86
N VAL A 243 -12.16 -23.18 -20.28
CA VAL A 243 -10.86 -23.41 -20.94
C VAL A 243 -9.96 -24.42 -20.23
N ALA A 244 -10.33 -24.83 -19.02
CA ALA A 244 -9.61 -25.80 -18.21
C ALA A 244 -9.88 -27.24 -18.64
N ARG A 245 -8.94 -28.14 -18.33
CA ARG A 245 -9.18 -29.59 -18.36
C ARG A 245 -10.25 -29.94 -17.34
N SER A 246 -11.19 -30.80 -17.73
CA SER A 246 -12.28 -31.25 -16.86
C SER A 246 -11.76 -31.74 -15.50
N GLY A 247 -12.34 -31.22 -14.41
CA GLY A 247 -11.96 -31.57 -13.04
C GLY A 247 -10.64 -30.97 -12.54
N SER A 248 -9.98 -30.10 -13.31
CA SER A 248 -8.70 -29.47 -12.89
C SER A 248 -8.85 -28.15 -12.14
N VAL A 249 -10.02 -27.52 -12.17
CA VAL A 249 -10.28 -26.25 -11.45
C VAL A 249 -10.29 -26.51 -9.94
N ARG A 250 -9.44 -25.80 -9.20
CA ARG A 250 -9.26 -25.93 -7.75
C ARG A 250 -9.22 -24.56 -7.10
N VAL A 251 -9.71 -24.50 -5.86
CA VAL A 251 -9.49 -23.36 -4.97
C VAL A 251 -8.41 -23.82 -3.99
N GLU A 252 -7.26 -23.14 -3.99
CA GLU A 252 -6.08 -23.59 -3.24
C GLU A 252 -6.12 -23.07 -1.81
N GLU A 253 -6.33 -21.77 -1.64
CA GLU A 253 -6.33 -21.08 -0.34
C GLU A 253 -7.45 -20.02 -0.33
N LEU A 254 -8.47 -20.24 0.50
CA LEU A 254 -9.61 -19.34 0.66
C LEU A 254 -9.31 -18.27 1.71
N PHE A 255 -9.67 -17.03 1.40
CA PHE A 255 -9.66 -15.89 2.33
C PHE A 255 -8.30 -15.62 2.98
N ARG A 256 -7.23 -15.79 2.20
CA ARG A 256 -5.87 -15.46 2.63
C ARG A 256 -5.78 -13.97 2.95
N LEU A 257 -5.21 -13.64 4.09
CA LEU A 257 -4.87 -12.26 4.45
C LEU A 257 -3.50 -11.91 3.91
N GLU A 258 -3.45 -10.86 3.10
CA GLU A 258 -2.22 -10.23 2.67
C GLU A 258 -2.06 -8.89 3.38
N THR A 259 -0.92 -8.71 4.04
CA THR A 259 -0.57 -7.48 4.73
C THR A 259 0.22 -6.56 3.80
N TYR A 260 -0.30 -5.36 3.57
CA TYR A 260 0.37 -4.27 2.86
C TYR A 260 0.71 -3.15 3.84
N GLU A 261 1.60 -2.23 3.46
CA GLU A 261 2.06 -1.17 4.38
C GLU A 261 0.95 -0.28 4.94
N THR A 262 -0.14 -0.09 4.19
CA THR A 262 -1.23 0.84 4.53
C THR A 262 -2.58 0.17 4.69
N LEU A 263 -2.70 -1.12 4.36
CA LEU A 263 -3.97 -1.86 4.44
C LEU A 263 -3.75 -3.38 4.54
N PHE A 264 -4.79 -4.07 4.92
CA PHE A 264 -4.96 -5.50 4.69
C PHE A 264 -5.81 -5.76 3.45
N GLN A 265 -5.51 -6.85 2.76
CA GLN A 265 -6.30 -7.32 1.63
C GLN A 265 -6.61 -8.80 1.78
N MET A 266 -7.87 -9.17 1.59
CA MET A 266 -8.25 -10.58 1.48
C MET A 266 -8.16 -11.05 0.02
N THR A 267 -7.47 -12.16 -0.20
CA THR A 267 -7.27 -12.81 -1.51
C THR A 267 -7.69 -14.27 -1.48
N THR A 268 -7.95 -14.85 -2.65
CA THR A 268 -8.20 -16.31 -2.79
C THR A 268 -7.57 -16.80 -4.08
N ASP A 269 -6.85 -17.91 -4.03
CA ASP A 269 -6.23 -18.51 -5.21
C ASP A 269 -7.15 -19.54 -5.88
N VAL A 270 -7.43 -19.31 -7.17
CA VAL A 270 -8.13 -20.28 -8.04
C VAL A 270 -7.16 -20.73 -9.11
N SER A 271 -6.91 -22.05 -9.19
CA SER A 271 -5.99 -22.64 -10.15
C SER A 271 -6.70 -23.62 -11.09
N ALA A 272 -6.14 -23.83 -12.27
CA ALA A 272 -6.59 -24.85 -13.21
C ALA A 272 -5.44 -25.35 -14.08
N ARG A 273 -5.68 -26.42 -14.86
CA ARG A 273 -4.77 -26.86 -15.93
C ARG A 273 -5.40 -26.59 -17.30
N THR A 274 -4.71 -25.87 -18.17
CA THR A 274 -5.18 -25.57 -19.53
C THR A 274 -4.07 -25.68 -20.57
N ALA A 275 -4.41 -26.30 -21.71
CA ALA A 275 -3.60 -26.30 -22.92
C ALA A 275 -4.21 -25.41 -24.01
N ALA A 276 -5.24 -24.61 -23.68
CA ALA A 276 -5.91 -23.75 -24.63
C ALA A 276 -4.95 -22.67 -25.19
N PRO A 277 -5.15 -22.22 -26.44
CA PRO A 277 -4.46 -21.05 -26.97
C PRO A 277 -4.68 -19.82 -26.10
N PHE A 278 -3.72 -18.91 -26.08
CA PHE A 278 -3.74 -17.72 -25.25
C PHE A 278 -4.97 -16.83 -25.52
N THR A 279 -5.36 -16.69 -26.78
CA THR A 279 -6.58 -15.98 -27.19
C THR A 279 -7.86 -16.58 -26.61
N ASN A 280 -7.94 -17.91 -26.49
CA ASN A 280 -9.09 -18.58 -25.89
C ASN A 280 -9.13 -18.36 -24.37
N ILE A 281 -7.97 -18.34 -23.72
CA ILE A 281 -7.87 -18.03 -22.28
C ILE A 281 -8.37 -16.61 -22.02
N LEU A 282 -7.89 -15.62 -22.76
CA LEU A 282 -8.36 -14.24 -22.65
C LEU A 282 -9.85 -14.11 -22.97
N ARG A 283 -10.35 -14.82 -23.99
CA ARG A 283 -11.79 -14.84 -24.31
C ARG A 283 -12.66 -15.30 -23.15
N ALA A 284 -12.19 -16.26 -22.37
CA ALA A 284 -12.93 -16.75 -21.21
C ALA A 284 -12.84 -15.81 -20.00
N LEU A 285 -11.66 -15.22 -19.76
CA LEU A 285 -11.36 -14.50 -18.53
C LEU A 285 -11.55 -12.98 -18.61
N PHE A 286 -11.36 -12.37 -19.78
CA PHE A 286 -11.29 -10.91 -19.95
C PHE A 286 -12.68 -10.30 -20.22
N PRO A 287 -12.99 -9.12 -19.66
CA PRO A 287 -12.27 -8.43 -18.58
C PRO A 287 -12.47 -9.16 -17.24
N SER A 288 -11.59 -8.88 -16.27
CA SER A 288 -11.60 -9.57 -14.97
C SER A 288 -12.97 -9.47 -14.28
N ALA A 289 -13.41 -10.56 -13.66
CA ALA A 289 -14.67 -10.62 -12.94
C ALA A 289 -14.71 -9.65 -11.74
N SER A 290 -13.57 -9.39 -11.10
CA SER A 290 -13.45 -8.59 -9.87
C SER A 290 -13.72 -7.10 -10.05
N ILE A 291 -13.57 -6.57 -11.28
CA ILE A 291 -13.66 -5.14 -11.62
C ILE A 291 -14.75 -4.80 -12.64
N THR A 292 -15.66 -5.74 -12.90
CA THR A 292 -16.86 -5.52 -13.71
C THR A 292 -18.09 -5.62 -12.83
N GLY A 293 -18.45 -6.83 -12.44
CA GLY A 293 -19.63 -7.17 -11.67
C GLY A 293 -20.42 -8.31 -12.32
N ALA A 294 -21.56 -8.65 -11.72
CA ALA A 294 -22.28 -9.88 -12.03
C ALA A 294 -23.77 -9.63 -12.25
N PRO A 295 -24.41 -10.22 -13.29
CA PRO A 295 -23.82 -10.95 -14.42
C PRO A 295 -23.04 -10.05 -15.39
N LYS A 296 -21.87 -10.51 -15.86
CA LYS A 296 -20.87 -9.71 -16.62
C LYS A 296 -21.48 -8.91 -17.79
N VAL A 297 -22.24 -9.58 -18.67
CA VAL A 297 -22.85 -8.96 -19.87
C VAL A 297 -23.81 -7.82 -19.52
N ASN A 298 -24.75 -8.04 -18.60
CA ASN A 298 -25.72 -7.02 -18.22
C ASN A 298 -25.05 -5.87 -17.47
N THR A 299 -24.14 -6.19 -16.55
CA THR A 299 -23.40 -5.18 -15.79
C THR A 299 -22.54 -4.30 -16.70
N MET A 300 -21.88 -4.83 -17.73
CA MET A 300 -21.09 -4.03 -18.65
C MET A 300 -21.92 -3.06 -19.48
N LYS A 301 -23.14 -3.45 -19.90
CA LYS A 301 -24.10 -2.55 -20.55
C LYS A 301 -24.45 -1.38 -19.63
N LEU A 302 -24.79 -1.69 -18.37
CA LEU A 302 -25.10 -0.69 -17.36
C LEU A 302 -23.90 0.24 -17.08
N ILE A 303 -22.68 -0.30 -17.00
CA ILE A 303 -21.45 0.49 -16.87
C ILE A 303 -21.31 1.48 -18.02
N ARG A 304 -21.45 1.02 -19.27
CA ARG A 304 -21.38 1.89 -20.45
C ARG A 304 -22.44 3.01 -20.40
N ASP A 305 -23.65 2.69 -19.96
CA ASP A 305 -24.74 3.66 -19.94
C ASP A 305 -24.62 4.67 -18.78
N LEU A 306 -23.86 4.35 -17.71
CA LEU A 306 -23.67 5.21 -16.53
C LEU A 306 -22.35 6.00 -16.53
N GLU A 307 -21.26 5.41 -17.04
CA GLU A 307 -19.96 6.09 -17.12
C GLU A 307 -19.94 7.07 -18.28
N GLN A 308 -19.37 8.27 -18.08
CA GLN A 308 -19.36 9.31 -19.11
C GLN A 308 -18.33 9.08 -20.21
N ASP A 309 -17.27 8.34 -19.90
CA ASP A 309 -16.08 8.18 -20.74
C ASP A 309 -15.65 6.71 -20.79
N PRO A 310 -14.96 6.27 -21.88
CA PRO A 310 -14.27 4.98 -21.90
C PRO A 310 -13.24 4.83 -20.78
N ARG A 311 -12.96 3.58 -20.40
CA ARG A 311 -12.01 3.27 -19.33
C ARG A 311 -10.56 3.29 -19.78
N GLY A 312 -10.30 2.97 -21.06
CA GLY A 312 -8.94 2.86 -21.58
C GLY A 312 -8.17 1.76 -20.84
N ILE A 313 -6.95 2.06 -20.38
CA ILE A 313 -6.18 1.07 -19.61
C ILE A 313 -6.80 0.72 -18.26
N TYR A 314 -7.58 1.60 -17.65
CA TYR A 314 -8.16 1.34 -16.33
C TYR A 314 -9.11 0.13 -16.39
N THR A 315 -8.90 -0.83 -15.50
CA THR A 315 -9.59 -2.14 -15.48
C THR A 315 -9.36 -3.02 -16.71
N GLY A 316 -8.41 -2.65 -17.58
CA GLY A 316 -7.79 -3.54 -18.55
C GLY A 316 -6.79 -4.47 -17.88
N SER A 317 -5.74 -4.84 -18.60
CA SER A 317 -4.74 -5.81 -18.12
C SER A 317 -3.37 -5.50 -18.68
N ILE A 318 -2.34 -5.49 -17.83
CA ILE A 318 -0.94 -5.25 -18.18
C ILE A 318 -0.12 -6.47 -17.79
N GLY A 319 0.82 -6.88 -18.64
CA GLY A 319 1.62 -8.05 -18.33
C GLY A 319 2.69 -8.41 -19.34
N HIS A 320 3.23 -9.61 -19.17
CA HIS A 320 4.22 -10.18 -20.07
C HIS A 320 3.92 -11.64 -20.40
N ILE A 321 4.45 -12.08 -21.53
CA ILE A 321 4.44 -13.45 -22.00
C ILE A 321 5.89 -13.84 -22.31
N ALA A 322 6.30 -15.00 -21.82
CA ALA A 322 7.62 -15.57 -22.00
C ALA A 322 7.50 -16.95 -22.68
N PRO A 323 8.61 -17.47 -23.24
CA PRO A 323 8.65 -18.81 -23.81
C PRO A 323 8.16 -19.88 -22.84
N ASN A 324 7.79 -21.04 -23.39
CA ASN A 324 7.28 -22.19 -22.62
C ASN A 324 5.94 -21.92 -21.90
N ARG A 325 5.07 -21.10 -22.51
CA ARG A 325 3.72 -20.77 -21.98
C ARG A 325 3.75 -20.17 -20.57
N LYS A 326 4.72 -19.28 -20.32
CA LYS A 326 4.78 -18.51 -19.09
C LYS A 326 4.19 -17.14 -19.33
N ALA A 327 3.31 -16.68 -18.45
CA ALA A 327 2.71 -15.36 -18.57
C ALA A 327 2.32 -14.83 -17.19
N GLN A 328 2.26 -13.51 -17.04
CA GLN A 328 1.72 -12.87 -15.85
C GLN A 328 1.03 -11.59 -16.28
N PHE A 329 -0.24 -11.45 -15.90
CA PHE A 329 -1.06 -10.29 -16.18
C PHE A 329 -1.75 -9.81 -14.91
N ASN A 330 -1.72 -8.50 -14.69
CA ASN A 330 -2.43 -7.85 -13.60
C ASN A 330 -3.83 -7.39 -14.04
N VAL A 331 -4.66 -7.02 -13.07
CA VAL A 331 -5.80 -6.16 -13.35
C VAL A 331 -5.31 -4.72 -13.30
N ALA A 332 -5.50 -3.92 -14.35
CA ALA A 332 -4.96 -2.57 -14.44
C ALA A 332 -5.75 -1.55 -13.59
N ILE A 333 -5.64 -1.71 -12.27
CA ILE A 333 -6.12 -0.80 -11.23
C ILE A 333 -4.92 -0.13 -10.55
N ARG A 334 -5.17 1.02 -9.90
CA ARG A 334 -4.11 1.90 -9.41
C ARG A 334 -3.11 2.23 -10.52
N THR A 335 -3.64 2.54 -11.70
CA THR A 335 -2.87 2.74 -12.92
C THR A 335 -3.00 4.18 -13.38
N LEU A 336 -1.85 4.84 -13.53
CA LEU A 336 -1.68 6.16 -14.08
C LEU A 336 -1.39 6.05 -15.58
N SER A 337 -2.16 6.76 -16.39
CA SER A 337 -1.92 6.91 -17.83
C SER A 337 -1.53 8.34 -18.14
N LEU A 338 -0.35 8.54 -18.71
CA LEU A 338 0.20 9.84 -19.09
C LEU A 338 0.18 9.97 -20.61
N ASP A 339 -0.52 10.97 -21.15
CA ASP A 339 -0.37 11.38 -22.55
C ASP A 339 0.78 12.38 -22.64
N LEU A 340 1.87 11.97 -23.29
CA LEU A 340 3.10 12.76 -23.40
C LEU A 340 3.00 13.85 -24.47
N LYS A 341 2.03 13.74 -25.39
CA LYS A 341 1.77 14.76 -26.42
C LYS A 341 0.90 15.87 -25.84
N ASP A 342 -0.14 15.51 -25.08
CA ASP A 342 -1.10 16.47 -24.51
C ASP A 342 -0.71 16.93 -23.09
N HIS A 343 0.38 16.40 -22.54
CA HIS A 343 0.88 16.69 -21.19
C HIS A 343 -0.19 16.51 -20.10
N SER A 344 -0.96 15.43 -20.22
CA SER A 344 -2.08 15.14 -19.33
C SER A 344 -1.89 13.80 -18.61
N ALA A 345 -2.46 13.71 -17.41
CA ALA A 345 -2.51 12.52 -16.58
C ALA A 345 -3.96 12.10 -16.39
N THR A 346 -4.23 10.81 -16.53
CA THR A 346 -5.51 10.19 -16.23
C THR A 346 -5.33 9.07 -15.23
N TYR A 347 -6.17 9.04 -14.19
CA TYR A 347 -6.22 7.99 -13.19
C TYR A 347 -7.66 7.53 -12.99
N GLY A 348 -7.90 6.22 -13.09
CA GLY A 348 -9.22 5.64 -12.86
C GLY A 348 -9.45 5.29 -11.40
N THR A 349 -10.61 5.68 -10.87
CA THR A 349 -11.05 5.30 -9.53
C THR A 349 -12.50 4.81 -9.58
N GLY A 350 -12.86 3.91 -8.68
CA GLY A 350 -14.18 3.30 -8.68
C GLY A 350 -14.42 2.43 -7.45
N SER A 351 -15.66 1.98 -7.34
CA SER A 351 -16.18 1.19 -6.23
C SER A 351 -17.10 0.08 -6.72
N GLY A 352 -17.03 -1.08 -6.06
CA GLY A 352 -17.96 -2.18 -6.26
C GLY A 352 -19.27 -1.90 -5.52
N ILE A 353 -20.27 -1.40 -6.24
CA ILE A 353 -21.56 -1.02 -5.67
C ILE A 353 -22.44 -2.25 -5.53
N VAL A 354 -22.84 -2.53 -4.29
CA VAL A 354 -23.83 -3.54 -3.90
C VAL A 354 -25.04 -2.85 -3.26
N TRP A 355 -26.09 -3.60 -2.95
CA TRP A 355 -27.32 -3.06 -2.35
C TRP A 355 -27.05 -2.22 -1.08
N ASP A 356 -26.16 -2.71 -0.21
CA ASP A 356 -25.84 -2.10 1.08
C ASP A 356 -24.79 -0.97 1.00
N SER A 357 -24.28 -0.64 -0.21
CA SER A 357 -23.32 0.46 -0.39
C SER A 357 -23.92 1.80 0.03
N LYS A 358 -23.16 2.65 0.75
CA LYS A 358 -23.61 3.98 1.19
C LYS A 358 -22.99 5.07 0.31
N SER A 359 -23.84 5.76 -0.46
CA SER A 359 -23.43 6.67 -1.54
C SER A 359 -22.37 7.71 -1.13
N ASP A 360 -22.57 8.39 0.02
CA ASP A 360 -21.68 9.44 0.50
C ASP A 360 -20.28 8.91 0.89
N ARG A 361 -20.22 7.67 1.41
CA ARG A 361 -18.95 7.03 1.79
C ARG A 361 -18.16 6.58 0.57
N GLU A 362 -18.84 6.08 -0.45
CA GLU A 362 -18.22 5.58 -1.69
C GLU A 362 -17.53 6.71 -2.49
N PHE A 363 -18.15 7.89 -2.55
CA PHE A 363 -17.57 9.05 -3.22
C PHE A 363 -16.30 9.51 -2.51
N ALA A 364 -16.34 9.66 -1.18
CA ALA A 364 -15.17 10.02 -0.38
C ALA A 364 -14.05 8.96 -0.48
N GLU A 365 -14.39 7.68 -0.49
CA GLU A 365 -13.43 6.58 -0.67
C GLU A 365 -12.69 6.68 -2.01
N CYS A 366 -13.39 7.05 -3.08
CA CYS A 366 -12.79 7.22 -4.40
C CYS A 366 -11.70 8.32 -4.43
N PHE A 367 -11.81 9.39 -3.62
CA PHE A 367 -10.75 10.41 -3.45
C PHE A 367 -9.62 9.95 -2.54
N THR A 368 -9.91 9.13 -1.53
CA THR A 368 -8.87 8.53 -0.69
C THR A 368 -8.00 7.58 -1.51
N LYS A 369 -8.58 6.80 -2.42
CA LYS A 369 -7.84 5.92 -3.36
C LYS A 369 -6.86 6.70 -4.26
N THR A 370 -7.16 7.96 -4.59
CA THR A 370 -6.24 8.79 -5.39
C THR A 370 -5.06 9.36 -4.63
N ARG A 371 -5.07 9.29 -3.29
CA ARG A 371 -3.91 9.69 -2.45
C ARG A 371 -2.68 8.82 -2.66
N VAL A 372 -2.84 7.62 -3.22
CA VAL A 372 -1.75 6.74 -3.69
C VAL A 372 -0.85 7.47 -4.70
N VAL A 373 -1.36 8.49 -5.41
CA VAL A 373 -0.55 9.26 -6.36
C VAL A 373 0.01 10.56 -5.73
N SER A 374 -0.47 10.98 -4.55
CA SER A 374 -0.18 12.31 -3.99
C SER A 374 0.74 12.31 -2.76
N ASN A 375 0.83 11.21 -2.00
CA ASN A 375 1.60 11.17 -0.75
C ASN A 375 2.90 10.40 -0.91
N SER A 376 4.03 11.11 -0.86
CA SER A 376 5.34 10.50 -0.68
C SER A 376 5.51 10.06 0.78
N PHE A 377 5.47 8.75 1.03
CA PHE A 377 5.89 8.22 2.32
C PHE A 377 7.41 8.38 2.43
N GLN A 378 7.86 9.26 3.32
CA GLN A 378 9.29 9.40 3.54
C GLN A 378 9.88 8.10 4.09
N SER A 379 11.09 7.77 3.62
CA SER A 379 11.85 6.66 4.18
C SER A 379 12.17 6.93 5.66
N PHE A 380 11.99 5.91 6.49
CA PHE A 380 12.35 5.94 7.91
C PHE A 380 12.97 4.61 8.33
N ALA A 381 13.61 4.60 9.49
CA ALA A 381 14.11 3.41 10.15
C ALA A 381 13.45 3.25 11.53
N LEU A 382 13.40 2.03 12.03
CA LEU A 382 13.03 1.78 13.42
C LEU A 382 14.21 2.12 14.31
N LEU A 383 13.96 2.65 15.50
CA LEU A 383 15.03 2.99 16.42
C LEU A 383 14.71 2.57 17.84
N GLU A 384 15.76 2.18 18.55
CA GLU A 384 15.74 2.03 19.99
C GLU A 384 16.76 2.92 20.66
N THR A 385 16.46 3.33 21.89
CA THR A 385 17.40 4.07 22.71
C THR A 385 17.31 3.55 24.13
N MET A 386 18.44 3.06 24.63
CA MET A 386 18.54 2.34 25.90
C MET A 386 19.76 2.81 26.69
N ARG A 387 19.70 2.65 28.01
CA ARG A 387 20.86 2.86 28.88
C ARG A 387 21.70 1.59 28.93
N TRP A 388 23.01 1.74 28.78
CA TRP A 388 23.97 0.69 29.10
C TRP A 388 24.80 1.08 30.32
N SER A 389 25.08 0.12 31.20
CA SER A 389 26.06 0.27 32.28
C SER A 389 26.97 -0.96 32.39
N PRO A 390 28.20 -0.81 32.91
CA PRO A 390 29.11 -1.94 33.05
C PRO A 390 28.57 -3.07 33.94
N ALA A 391 27.85 -2.72 35.01
CA ALA A 391 27.31 -3.69 35.96
C ALA A 391 25.97 -4.31 35.53
N GLY A 392 25.15 -3.56 34.79
CA GLY A 392 23.77 -3.94 34.44
C GLY A 392 23.54 -4.30 32.97
N GLY A 393 24.54 -4.12 32.11
CA GLY A 393 24.38 -4.29 30.66
C GLY A 393 23.35 -3.31 30.08
N PHE A 394 22.64 -3.75 29.04
CA PHE A 394 21.56 -2.98 28.42
C PHE A 394 20.29 -3.05 29.28
N TYR A 395 19.89 -1.92 29.85
CA TYR A 395 18.70 -1.83 30.70
C TYR A 395 17.42 -2.09 29.90
N LEU A 396 16.57 -3.00 30.39
CA LEU A 396 15.32 -3.44 29.76
C LEU A 396 15.48 -3.96 28.32
N LEU A 397 16.60 -4.63 28.02
CA LEU A 397 16.91 -5.12 26.66
C LEU A 397 15.76 -5.93 26.05
N GLU A 398 15.16 -6.86 26.80
CA GLU A 398 14.07 -7.70 26.32
C GLU A 398 12.84 -6.87 25.89
N HIS A 399 12.47 -5.85 26.66
CA HIS A 399 11.37 -4.94 26.30
C HIS A 399 11.71 -4.12 25.04
N HIS A 400 12.96 -3.69 24.91
CA HIS A 400 13.42 -2.97 23.72
C HIS A 400 13.36 -3.85 22.47
N LEU A 401 13.81 -5.11 22.55
CA LEU A 401 13.74 -6.07 21.45
C LEU A 401 12.29 -6.43 21.11
N ALA A 402 11.43 -6.63 22.12
CA ALA A 402 10.01 -6.90 21.92
C ALA A 402 9.30 -5.76 21.16
N ARG A 403 9.51 -4.50 21.57
CA ARG A 403 8.95 -3.34 20.87
C ARG A 403 9.50 -3.18 19.45
N LEU A 404 10.81 -3.36 19.27
CA LEU A 404 11.45 -3.30 17.97
C LEU A 404 10.89 -4.38 17.02
N LYS A 405 10.74 -5.61 17.51
CA LYS A 405 10.16 -6.74 16.78
C LYS A 405 8.69 -6.50 16.42
N SER A 406 7.89 -6.00 17.36
CA SER A 406 6.48 -5.64 17.13
C SER A 406 6.36 -4.57 16.03
N SER A 407 7.18 -3.50 16.12
CA SER A 407 7.21 -2.45 15.09
C SER A 407 7.74 -2.96 13.75
N ALA A 408 8.71 -3.87 13.76
CA ALA A 408 9.25 -4.49 12.55
C ALA A 408 8.20 -5.36 11.85
N ALA A 409 7.44 -6.16 12.61
CA ALA A 409 6.32 -6.92 12.08
C ALA A 409 5.24 -5.99 11.50
N TYR A 410 4.87 -4.93 12.23
CA TYR A 410 3.88 -3.95 11.78
C TYR A 410 4.30 -3.27 10.46
N PHE A 411 5.52 -2.73 10.39
CA PHE A 411 6.00 -2.04 9.19
C PHE A 411 6.63 -2.96 8.15
N LEU A 412 6.58 -4.29 8.29
CA LEU A 412 7.19 -5.24 7.34
C LEU A 412 8.72 -5.03 7.16
N PHE A 413 9.45 -4.74 8.24
CA PHE A 413 10.92 -4.69 8.27
C PHE A 413 11.49 -6.10 8.44
N PHE A 414 12.61 -6.39 7.79
CA PHE A 414 13.37 -7.60 8.13
C PHE A 414 13.95 -7.45 9.54
N TYR A 415 13.68 -8.43 10.40
CA TYR A 415 14.13 -8.46 11.79
C TYR A 415 14.92 -9.75 12.04
N ASP A 416 16.22 -9.59 12.31
CA ASP A 416 17.10 -10.67 12.74
C ASP A 416 17.62 -10.35 14.14
N GLU A 417 17.08 -11.07 15.13
CA GLU A 417 17.45 -10.88 16.53
C GLU A 417 18.91 -11.24 16.82
N ILE A 418 19.46 -12.21 16.09
CA ILE A 418 20.83 -12.67 16.29
C ILE A 418 21.80 -11.56 15.86
N GLU A 419 21.62 -11.03 14.66
CA GLU A 419 22.43 -9.90 14.14
C GLU A 419 22.34 -8.68 15.07
N ILE A 420 21.12 -8.32 15.51
CA ILE A 420 20.90 -7.21 16.45
C ILE A 420 21.69 -7.40 17.74
N LEU A 421 21.63 -8.60 18.33
CA LEU A 421 22.34 -8.92 19.57
C LEU A 421 23.87 -8.92 19.37
N GLU A 422 24.37 -9.37 18.21
CA GLU A 422 25.79 -9.34 17.88
C GLU A 422 26.32 -7.90 17.73
N GLN A 423 25.57 -7.02 17.07
CA GLN A 423 25.93 -5.59 16.94
C GLN A 423 25.93 -4.89 18.30
N LEU A 424 24.94 -5.17 19.16
CA LEU A 424 24.90 -4.64 20.53
C LEU A 424 26.10 -5.13 21.35
N LYS A 425 26.43 -6.42 21.31
CA LYS A 425 27.60 -6.98 22.00
C LYS A 425 28.91 -6.34 21.53
N THR A 426 29.06 -6.18 20.21
CA THR A 426 30.23 -5.52 19.60
C THR A 426 30.36 -4.08 20.08
N CYS A 427 29.25 -3.33 20.14
CA CYS A 427 29.22 -1.99 20.70
C CYS A 427 29.65 -1.97 22.16
N ALA A 428 29.05 -2.83 23.01
CA ALA A 428 29.35 -2.91 24.44
C ALA A 428 30.80 -3.26 24.74
N GLY A 429 31.43 -4.11 23.92
CA GLY A 429 32.85 -4.48 24.06
C GLY A 429 33.83 -3.31 23.92
N ASN A 430 33.39 -2.18 23.37
CA ASN A 430 34.21 -0.98 23.15
C ASN A 430 33.92 0.15 24.16
N LEU A 431 33.03 -0.06 25.14
CA LEU A 431 32.63 0.97 26.11
C LEU A 431 33.51 0.95 27.38
N ASN A 432 33.60 2.10 28.05
CA ASN A 432 34.37 2.26 29.29
C ASN A 432 33.47 2.14 30.55
N GLU A 433 34.02 2.40 31.74
CA GLU A 433 33.32 2.20 33.03
C GLU A 433 32.19 3.21 33.34
N ALA A 434 31.82 4.12 32.42
CA ALA A 434 30.71 5.06 32.61
C ALA A 434 29.40 4.54 31.98
N PRO A 435 28.22 5.03 32.42
CA PRO A 435 26.96 4.76 31.73
C PRO A 435 26.90 5.43 30.35
N PHE A 436 26.36 4.71 29.36
CA PHE A 436 26.16 5.21 27.99
C PHE A 436 24.69 5.19 27.60
N ARG A 437 24.31 6.14 26.74
CA ARG A 437 23.10 6.07 25.92
C ARG A 437 23.45 5.33 24.63
N ILE A 438 22.79 4.22 24.39
CA ILE A 438 22.95 3.40 23.20
C ILE A 438 21.76 3.67 22.28
N ARG A 439 22.05 4.00 21.03
CA ARG A 439 21.07 4.19 19.97
C ARG A 439 21.24 3.06 18.97
N LEU A 440 20.20 2.25 18.81
CA LEU A 440 20.13 1.21 17.79
C LEU A 440 19.17 1.67 16.69
N VAL A 441 19.54 1.49 15.43
CA VAL A 441 18.71 1.79 14.26
C VAL A 441 18.64 0.56 13.38
N LEU A 442 17.43 0.16 12.99
CA LEU A 442 17.14 -0.96 12.10
C LEU A 442 16.46 -0.40 10.85
N ASN A 443 17.07 -0.58 9.68
CA ASN A 443 16.44 -0.18 8.42
C ASN A 443 15.55 -1.29 7.85
N LYS A 444 14.78 -0.96 6.80
CA LYS A 444 13.80 -1.87 6.18
C LYS A 444 14.39 -3.20 5.71
N LYS A 445 15.64 -3.17 5.25
CA LYS A 445 16.38 -4.33 4.72
C LYS A 445 16.97 -5.22 5.80
N GLY A 446 16.88 -4.82 7.07
CA GLY A 446 17.47 -5.56 8.18
C GLY A 446 18.87 -5.10 8.58
N GLU A 447 19.40 -4.05 7.97
CA GLU A 447 20.71 -3.54 8.33
C GLU A 447 20.62 -2.79 9.65
N VAL A 448 21.53 -3.12 10.57
CA VAL A 448 21.56 -2.61 11.95
C VAL A 448 22.74 -1.66 12.11
N THR A 449 22.50 -0.49 12.69
CA THR A 449 23.56 0.40 13.17
C THR A 449 23.39 0.69 14.65
N VAL A 450 24.51 0.71 15.38
CA VAL A 450 24.52 0.96 16.83
C VAL A 450 25.52 2.07 17.14
N GLU A 451 25.06 3.11 17.81
CA GLU A 451 25.84 4.26 18.24
C GLU A 451 25.81 4.38 19.76
N ALA A 452 26.94 4.75 20.36
CA ALA A 452 27.06 5.00 21.80
C ALA A 452 27.48 6.44 22.07
N ALA A 453 26.81 7.07 23.04
CA ALA A 453 27.17 8.40 23.54
C ALA A 453 27.19 8.39 25.08
N PRO A 454 28.13 9.09 25.74
CA PRO A 454 28.14 9.19 27.20
C PRO A 454 26.82 9.72 27.74
N LEU A 455 26.26 9.06 28.76
CA LEU A 455 25.00 9.48 29.36
C LEU A 455 25.21 10.75 30.20
N ARG A 456 24.48 11.82 29.89
CA ARG A 456 24.52 13.09 30.64
C ARG A 456 23.31 13.18 31.58
N PRO A 457 23.49 13.58 32.84
CA PRO A 457 22.36 13.78 33.74
C PRO A 457 21.50 14.97 33.31
N LEU A 458 20.18 14.84 33.41
CA LEU A 458 19.23 15.94 33.22
C LEU A 458 19.09 16.69 34.55
N LYS A 459 19.20 18.02 34.52
CA LYS A 459 19.03 18.90 35.68
C LYS A 459 18.15 20.08 35.28
N ASN A 460 17.22 20.48 36.16
CA ASN A 460 16.30 21.60 35.94
C ASN A 460 15.50 21.49 34.63
N TYR A 461 14.89 20.33 34.38
CA TYR A 461 14.20 20.02 33.13
C TYR A 461 12.87 20.81 33.03
N ARG A 462 12.81 21.76 32.09
CA ARG A 462 11.64 22.62 31.85
C ARG A 462 10.71 21.99 30.82
N LEU A 463 9.42 21.94 31.16
CA LEU A 463 8.39 21.30 30.34
C LEU A 463 7.30 22.35 30.04
N ALA A 464 7.06 22.65 28.76
CA ALA A 464 5.89 23.42 28.32
C ALA A 464 4.76 22.49 27.89
N VAL A 465 3.54 23.00 27.83
CA VAL A 465 2.40 22.33 27.19
C VAL A 465 2.33 22.77 25.72
N ALA A 466 2.07 21.82 24.81
CA ALA A 466 1.92 22.11 23.39
C ALA A 466 0.79 23.13 23.11
N GLU A 467 0.93 23.90 22.02
CA GLU A 467 -0.11 24.86 21.59
C GLU A 467 -1.27 24.21 20.82
N LYS A 468 -1.05 23.01 20.27
CA LYS A 468 -1.99 22.29 19.42
C LYS A 468 -2.02 20.82 19.82
N SER A 469 -3.16 20.18 19.60
CA SER A 469 -3.29 18.75 19.83
C SER A 469 -2.50 17.95 18.80
N ILE A 470 -2.08 16.76 19.19
CA ILE A 470 -1.70 15.70 18.26
C ILE A 470 -2.94 15.14 17.53
N ASP A 471 -2.70 14.43 16.43
CA ASP A 471 -3.69 13.57 15.77
C ASP A 471 -3.47 12.12 16.22
N ARG A 472 -4.43 11.52 16.93
CA ARG A 472 -4.28 10.14 17.45
C ARG A 472 -4.25 9.09 16.34
N GLU A 473 -4.62 9.43 15.11
CA GLU A 473 -4.53 8.55 13.96
C GLU A 473 -3.11 8.54 13.35
N GLU A 474 -2.19 9.38 13.84
CA GLU A 474 -0.78 9.37 13.43
C GLU A 474 -0.04 8.15 13.98
N VAL A 475 0.18 7.17 13.10
CA VAL A 475 0.84 5.89 13.40
C VAL A 475 2.22 6.05 14.03
N PHE A 476 2.97 7.12 13.70
CA PHE A 476 4.31 7.33 14.24
C PHE A 476 4.35 7.70 15.73
N LEU A 477 3.20 7.97 16.36
CA LEU A 477 3.08 8.10 17.82
C LEU A 477 3.26 6.75 18.53
N TYR A 478 2.85 5.66 17.90
CA TYR A 478 2.78 4.33 18.51
C TYR A 478 4.03 3.49 18.27
N HIS A 479 4.92 3.96 17.40
CA HIS A 479 6.13 3.26 17.00
C HIS A 479 7.37 4.15 17.10
N LYS A 480 8.44 3.61 17.69
CA LYS A 480 9.69 4.35 17.84
C LYS A 480 10.49 4.35 16.54
N THR A 481 10.42 5.44 15.79
CA THR A 481 11.06 5.55 14.47
C THR A 481 11.97 6.77 14.35
N THR A 482 12.79 6.82 13.29
CA THR A 482 13.56 8.02 12.94
C THR A 482 12.70 9.14 12.36
N ASN A 483 11.42 8.87 12.02
CA ASN A 483 10.50 9.91 11.61
C ASN A 483 9.99 10.67 12.84
N ARG A 484 10.68 11.76 13.17
CA ARG A 484 10.39 12.61 14.33
C ARG A 484 9.70 13.93 13.99
N LYS A 485 9.27 14.12 12.74
CA LYS A 485 8.73 15.40 12.25
C LYS A 485 7.66 16.00 13.16
N LEU A 486 6.72 15.18 13.63
CA LEU A 486 5.66 15.61 14.54
C LEU A 486 6.27 16.21 15.82
N TYR A 487 7.07 15.43 16.54
CA TYR A 487 7.74 15.86 17.77
C TYR A 487 8.68 17.07 17.56
N ASP A 488 9.46 17.07 16.48
CA ASP A 488 10.38 18.14 16.15
C ASP A 488 9.64 19.45 15.85
N SER A 489 8.41 19.39 15.30
CA SER A 489 7.58 20.57 15.07
C SER A 489 7.07 21.20 16.36
N PHE A 490 6.71 20.39 17.36
CA PHE A 490 6.32 20.89 18.69
C PHE A 490 7.50 21.50 19.43
N LEU A 491 8.67 20.86 19.39
CA LEU A 491 9.90 21.41 19.99
C LEU A 491 10.30 22.74 19.33
N ALA A 492 10.23 22.84 18.00
CA ALA A 492 10.60 24.06 17.28
C ALA A 492 9.69 25.27 17.61
N ALA A 493 8.46 25.02 18.08
CA ALA A 493 7.54 26.07 18.52
C ALA A 493 7.93 26.69 19.88
N HIS A 494 8.81 26.05 20.65
CA HIS A 494 9.22 26.51 21.98
C HIS A 494 10.74 26.67 22.07
N GLN A 495 11.21 27.90 22.30
CA GLN A 495 12.65 28.22 22.27
C GLN A 495 13.35 28.11 23.64
N ASP A 496 12.59 28.00 24.74
CA ASP A 496 13.09 28.07 26.11
C ASP A 496 12.67 26.90 27.01
N VAL A 497 12.38 25.73 26.43
CA VAL A 497 12.05 24.52 27.20
C VAL A 497 12.93 23.34 26.78
N ASP A 498 13.07 22.36 27.67
CA ASP A 498 13.81 21.14 27.38
C ASP A 498 12.92 20.11 26.67
N ASP A 499 11.60 20.19 26.86
CA ASP A 499 10.61 19.26 26.29
C ASP A 499 9.21 19.86 26.27
N VAL A 500 8.30 19.18 25.58
CA VAL A 500 6.92 19.63 25.38
C VAL A 500 5.97 18.50 25.73
N LEU A 501 5.04 18.73 26.65
CA LEU A 501 3.95 17.84 26.98
C LEU A 501 2.85 17.97 25.91
N LEU A 502 2.49 16.84 25.32
CA LEU A 502 1.51 16.74 24.26
C LEU A 502 0.11 16.39 24.83
N PHE A 503 -0.91 16.69 24.04
CA PHE A 503 -2.30 16.36 24.35
C PHE A 503 -3.08 16.03 23.06
N ASN A 504 -4.19 15.31 23.19
CA ASN A 504 -5.01 14.89 22.06
C ASN A 504 -6.22 15.81 21.82
N GLU A 505 -7.02 15.49 20.79
CA GLU A 505 -8.18 16.28 20.38
C GLU A 505 -9.30 16.32 21.44
N ASP A 506 -9.30 15.39 22.40
CA ASP A 506 -10.21 15.36 23.55
C ASP A 506 -9.67 16.14 24.76
N HIS A 507 -8.56 16.88 24.59
CA HIS A 507 -7.87 17.61 25.65
C HIS A 507 -7.35 16.72 26.80
N GLU A 508 -6.95 15.49 26.49
CA GLU A 508 -6.27 14.58 27.42
C GLU A 508 -4.75 14.68 27.20
N ALA A 509 -3.98 14.74 28.30
CA ALA A 509 -2.53 14.68 28.24
C ALA A 509 -2.05 13.31 27.75
N THR A 510 -0.95 13.27 26.99
CA THR A 510 -0.41 12.03 26.41
C THR A 510 1.01 11.73 26.91
N GLU A 511 2.03 12.21 26.22
CA GLU A 511 3.44 12.05 26.53
C GLU A 511 4.23 13.32 26.18
N SER A 512 5.52 13.34 26.49
CA SER A 512 6.44 14.35 25.98
C SER A 512 7.18 13.88 24.72
N CYS A 513 7.96 14.75 24.09
CA CYS A 513 8.69 14.41 22.85
C CYS A 513 9.79 13.33 23.04
N ILE A 514 10.14 12.97 24.27
CA ILE A 514 11.13 11.92 24.56
C ILE A 514 10.77 10.98 25.74
N ALA A 515 9.64 11.17 26.43
CA ALA A 515 9.33 10.44 27.66
C ALA A 515 7.80 10.35 27.91
N ASN A 516 7.37 9.34 28.68
CA ASN A 516 5.95 9.21 29.05
C ASN A 516 5.63 10.01 30.32
N LEU A 517 4.41 10.52 30.40
CA LEU A 517 3.89 11.25 31.57
C LEU A 517 3.52 10.29 32.71
N VAL A 518 3.87 10.68 33.94
CA VAL A 518 3.33 10.09 35.17
C VAL A 518 2.77 11.20 36.06
N ALA A 519 1.55 10.98 36.55
CA ALA A 519 0.87 11.85 37.49
C ALA A 519 0.55 11.09 38.79
N VAL A 520 0.93 11.66 39.93
CA VAL A 520 0.77 11.04 41.25
C VAL A 520 -0.43 11.64 41.96
N LYS A 521 -1.31 10.79 42.49
CA LYS A 521 -2.44 11.22 43.33
C LYS A 521 -2.70 10.23 44.44
N ASP A 522 -2.75 10.71 45.68
CA ASP A 522 -2.95 9.90 46.89
C ASP A 522 -1.94 8.74 47.00
N GLY A 523 -0.69 8.99 46.59
CA GLY A 523 0.40 8.01 46.59
C GLY A 523 0.30 6.94 45.50
N LYS A 524 -0.68 7.03 44.59
CA LYS A 524 -0.80 6.17 43.41
C LYS A 524 -0.28 6.87 42.17
N HIS A 525 0.33 6.09 41.27
CA HIS A 525 0.96 6.59 40.06
C HIS A 525 0.10 6.24 38.83
N PHE A 526 -0.19 7.26 38.03
CA PHE A 526 -1.05 7.15 36.86
C PHE A 526 -0.32 7.60 35.59
N THR A 527 -0.58 6.94 34.47
CA THR A 527 -0.08 7.35 33.15
C THR A 527 -1.21 7.29 32.12
N PRO A 528 -1.25 8.18 31.11
CA PRO A 528 -2.25 8.10 30.06
C PRO A 528 -2.16 6.76 29.30
N PRO A 529 -3.29 6.13 28.94
CA PRO A 529 -3.30 4.88 28.18
C PRO A 529 -2.86 5.11 26.72
N VAL A 530 -2.40 4.06 26.04
CA VAL A 530 -1.84 4.16 24.67
C VAL A 530 -2.86 4.74 23.68
N GLU A 531 -4.15 4.48 23.87
CA GLU A 531 -5.25 4.99 23.03
C GLU A 531 -5.36 6.52 23.04
N CYS A 532 -4.72 7.21 24.00
CA CYS A 532 -4.65 8.67 24.00
C CYS A 532 -3.69 9.23 22.93
N GLY A 533 -2.86 8.39 22.28
CA GLY A 533 -1.91 8.81 21.25
C GLY A 533 -0.50 9.04 21.79
N LEU A 534 0.17 7.95 22.19
CA LEU A 534 1.52 7.97 22.74
C LEU A 534 2.27 6.66 22.51
N LEU A 535 3.60 6.71 22.61
CA LEU A 535 4.44 5.54 22.52
C LEU A 535 4.36 4.71 23.80
N ALA A 536 4.11 3.40 23.68
CA ALA A 536 4.29 2.45 24.77
C ALA A 536 5.79 2.36 25.17
N GLY A 537 6.23 3.24 26.07
CA GLY A 537 7.61 3.28 26.56
C GLY A 537 8.01 1.98 27.24
N THR A 538 9.20 1.45 26.98
CA THR A 538 9.67 0.20 27.60
C THR A 538 9.72 0.30 29.13
N TYR A 539 10.13 1.44 29.67
CA TYR A 539 10.13 1.65 31.12
C TYR A 539 8.71 1.84 31.69
N ARG A 540 7.82 2.53 30.95
CA ARG A 540 6.40 2.63 31.29
C ARG A 540 5.76 1.24 31.38
N GLN A 541 5.99 0.39 30.37
CA GLN A 541 5.44 -0.96 30.32
C GLN A 541 5.96 -1.81 31.48
N ASN A 542 7.27 -1.77 31.77
CA ASN A 542 7.85 -2.50 32.90
C ASN A 542 7.17 -2.13 34.23
N LEU A 543 6.91 -0.83 34.48
CA LEU A 543 6.24 -0.38 35.71
C LEU A 543 4.77 -0.80 35.77
N ILE A 544 4.08 -0.87 34.63
CA ILE A 544 2.71 -1.41 34.55
C ILE A 544 2.70 -2.90 34.87
N ASP A 545 3.63 -3.66 34.28
CA ASP A 545 3.75 -5.11 34.47
C ASP A 545 4.11 -5.46 35.93
N GLU A 546 4.89 -4.60 36.61
CA GLU A 546 5.22 -4.70 38.04
C GLU A 546 4.09 -4.22 38.97
N GLY A 547 3.02 -3.60 38.42
CA GLY A 547 1.91 -3.05 39.18
C GLY A 547 2.22 -1.74 39.91
N GLU A 548 3.32 -1.08 39.55
CA GLU A 548 3.74 0.22 40.11
C GLU A 548 3.08 1.41 39.40
N LEU A 549 2.50 1.21 38.21
CA LEU A 549 1.90 2.25 37.38
C LEU A 549 0.53 1.78 36.83
N GLU A 550 -0.50 2.61 36.97
CA GLU A 550 -1.86 2.32 36.47
C GLU A 550 -2.21 3.24 35.29
N GLU A 551 -2.84 2.68 34.25
CA GLU A 551 -3.30 3.49 33.12
C GLU A 551 -4.59 4.26 33.47
N ARG A 552 -4.61 5.56 33.17
CA ARG A 552 -5.77 6.43 33.40
C ARG A 552 -5.74 7.61 32.45
N ARG A 553 -6.88 7.95 31.83
CA ARG A 553 -7.03 9.18 31.04
C ARG A 553 -6.85 10.39 31.96
N ILE A 554 -5.97 11.32 31.58
CA ILE A 554 -5.62 12.49 32.38
C ILE A 554 -6.03 13.74 31.60
N PRO A 555 -7.16 14.40 31.93
CA PRO A 555 -7.52 15.67 31.31
C PRO A 555 -6.43 16.71 31.55
N LEU A 556 -6.03 17.44 30.51
CA LEU A 556 -4.94 18.42 30.57
C LEU A 556 -5.22 19.50 31.64
N GLY A 557 -6.46 19.95 31.74
CA GLY A 557 -6.89 20.93 32.74
C GLY A 557 -6.88 20.44 34.19
N SER A 558 -6.69 19.13 34.42
CA SER A 558 -6.64 18.53 35.77
C SER A 558 -5.22 18.29 36.28
N LEU A 559 -4.18 18.65 35.52
CA LEU A 559 -2.78 18.43 35.92
C LEU A 559 -2.43 19.13 37.24
N THR A 560 -3.07 20.25 37.56
CA THR A 560 -2.94 20.96 38.85
C THR A 560 -3.50 20.19 40.04
N ASP A 561 -4.37 19.19 39.80
CA ASP A 561 -5.06 18.44 40.85
C ASP A 561 -4.28 17.19 41.30
N TYR A 562 -3.10 16.96 40.72
CA TYR A 562 -2.19 15.87 41.07
C TYR A 562 -1.11 16.38 42.02
N ASP A 563 -0.69 15.52 42.95
CA ASP A 563 0.31 15.85 43.97
C ASP A 563 1.69 16.08 43.35
N GLU A 564 1.98 15.35 42.27
CA GLU A 564 3.24 15.42 41.55
C GLU A 564 3.08 15.01 40.08
N ILE A 565 3.81 15.69 39.19
CA ILE A 565 3.97 15.32 37.79
C ILE A 565 5.45 15.09 37.49
N TYR A 566 5.78 13.98 36.83
CA TYR A 566 7.13 13.70 36.34
C TYR A 566 7.10 12.91 35.03
N LEU A 567 8.25 12.82 34.35
CA LEU A 567 8.40 12.06 33.12
C LEU A 567 9.24 10.79 33.35
N ILE A 568 9.03 9.77 32.53
CA ILE A 568 9.81 8.52 32.56
C ILE A 568 10.31 8.08 31.19
N ASN A 569 11.56 7.59 31.13
CA ASN A 569 12.05 6.80 30.01
C ASN A 569 13.15 5.82 30.45
N SER A 570 13.47 4.83 29.62
CA SER A 570 14.46 3.79 29.96
C SER A 570 15.92 4.28 29.97
N VAL A 571 16.18 5.51 29.50
CA VAL A 571 17.54 6.08 29.46
C VAL A 571 17.88 6.77 30.78
N HIS A 572 16.97 7.63 31.26
CA HIS A 572 17.17 8.46 32.45
C HIS A 572 16.40 7.96 33.67
N GLY A 573 15.46 7.03 33.52
CA GLY A 573 14.54 6.64 34.58
C GLY A 573 13.50 7.74 34.80
N ARG A 574 13.33 8.14 36.06
CA ARG A 574 12.48 9.29 36.45
C ARG A 574 13.18 10.62 36.15
N ILE A 575 12.45 11.52 35.52
CA ILE A 575 12.86 12.88 35.17
C ILE A 575 11.89 13.83 35.89
N ASN A 576 12.39 14.53 36.91
CA ASN A 576 11.61 15.56 37.59
C ASN A 576 11.54 16.80 36.68
N VAL A 577 10.34 17.35 36.53
CA VAL A 577 10.06 18.46 35.63
C VAL A 577 9.52 19.67 36.36
N ASN A 578 9.83 20.86 35.84
CA ASN A 578 9.13 22.09 36.19
C ASN A 578 8.16 22.38 35.03
N LEU A 579 6.86 22.26 35.30
CA LEU A 579 5.82 22.52 34.32
C LEU A 579 5.55 24.03 34.25
N ASP A 580 5.86 24.63 33.11
CA ASP A 580 5.54 26.03 32.80
C ASP A 580 4.14 26.06 32.16
N TYR A 581 3.17 26.67 32.85
CA TYR A 581 1.79 26.85 32.38
C TYR A 581 1.64 27.96 31.34
#